data_AF-A0A8C7I532-F1
#
_entry.id   AF-A0A8C7I532-F1
#
_cell.length_a   1.000
_cell.length_b   1.000
_cell.length_c   1.000
_cell.angle_alpha   90.00
_cell.angle_beta   90.00
_cell.angle_gamma   90.00
#
_symmetry.space_group_name_H-M   'P 1'
#
loop_
_entity.id
_entity.type
_entity.pdbx_description
1 polymer ?
#
loop_
_entity_poly.entity_id
_entity_poly.type
_entity_poly.pdbx_seq_one_letter_code
_entity_poly.pdbx_strand_id
1 'polypeptide(L)'
;MSNDVRYCERFSYVFLKFTVIVYATIFWLIGGFILAIGIYAEVERQRYKTLEGVFLAPAIILIVLGVVMFIVSFIGVLASLRDNLMLLKVFLYTLTVCLILELLGGILALVFRHQTVDLLNKNIRKGIVNYYDDLDFKNIMDFVQRKFKCCGGQEYKDWEVNMYHNCTAPGPLACGVPYTCCLENKPNEVTNTLCGYKVLDKERLDLQNVIYIRGCTDAVFIWFMDNYKIMAGLLLGILFPQWETPPPPSSTPLLCYPYVYYVLQVVPLRDIPTPCL
;
A
#
# COMPACT_ATOMS: atom_id res chain seq x y z
N MET A 1 -47.89 15.85 3.13
CA MET A 1 -46.87 15.55 2.10
C MET A 1 -45.63 16.46 2.11
N SER A 2 -45.63 17.64 2.76
CA SER A 2 -44.44 18.53 2.82
C SER A 2 -43.49 18.26 4.00
N ASN A 3 -44.01 17.81 5.15
CA ASN A 3 -43.20 17.60 6.36
C ASN A 3 -42.37 16.30 6.32
N ASP A 4 -42.90 15.21 5.76
CA ASP A 4 -42.17 13.93 5.64
C ASP A 4 -40.95 14.05 4.71
N VAL A 5 -41.08 14.81 3.61
CA VAL A 5 -39.97 15.06 2.67
C VAL A 5 -38.85 15.87 3.34
N ARG A 6 -39.20 16.92 4.09
CA ARG A 6 -38.24 17.75 4.84
C ARG A 6 -37.55 16.97 5.98
N TYR A 7 -38.26 16.03 6.61
CA TYR A 7 -37.70 15.15 7.64
C TYR A 7 -36.69 14.15 7.05
N CYS A 8 -37.00 13.55 5.89
CA CYS A 8 -36.12 12.63 5.18
C CYS A 8 -34.81 13.32 4.73
N GLU A 9 -34.89 14.53 4.18
CA GLU A 9 -33.70 15.31 3.79
C GLU A 9 -32.80 15.65 4.98
N ARG A 10 -33.38 16.05 6.11
CA ARG A 10 -32.63 16.39 7.33
C ARG A 10 -31.96 15.17 7.95
N PHE A 11 -32.65 14.03 7.98
CA PHE A 11 -32.10 12.77 8.50
C PHE A 11 -30.92 12.29 7.65
N SER A 12 -31.08 12.30 6.32
CA SER A 12 -30.03 11.87 5.39
C SER A 12 -28.76 12.75 5.49
N TYR A 13 -28.92 14.06 5.61
CA TYR A 13 -27.76 14.97 5.77
C TYR A 13 -27.02 14.78 7.09
N VAL A 14 -27.74 14.60 8.20
CA VAL A 14 -27.10 14.32 9.49
C VAL A 14 -26.35 13.00 9.43
N PHE A 15 -26.93 11.98 8.78
CA PHE A 15 -26.28 10.68 8.59
C PHE A 15 -25.02 10.77 7.71
N LEU A 16 -25.06 11.51 6.60
CA LEU A 16 -23.91 11.73 5.73
C LEU A 16 -22.81 12.51 6.46
N LYS A 17 -23.15 13.61 7.14
CA LYS A 17 -22.20 14.41 7.93
C LYS A 17 -21.55 13.58 9.02
N PHE A 18 -22.34 12.74 9.71
CA PHE A 18 -21.84 11.81 10.71
C PHE A 18 -20.91 10.73 10.11
N THR A 19 -21.24 10.22 8.93
CA THR A 19 -20.40 9.22 8.25
C THR A 19 -19.06 9.83 7.82
N VAL A 20 -19.08 11.03 7.23
CA VAL A 20 -17.87 11.74 6.77
C VAL A 20 -16.96 12.09 7.96
N ILE A 21 -17.50 12.61 9.06
CA ILE A 21 -16.67 12.95 10.23
C ILE A 21 -16.03 11.72 10.88
N VAL A 22 -16.77 10.61 10.97
CA VAL A 22 -16.25 9.35 11.51
C VAL A 22 -15.15 8.80 10.61
N TYR A 23 -15.38 8.73 9.31
CA TYR A 23 -14.39 8.25 8.35
C TYR A 23 -13.13 9.14 8.36
N ALA A 24 -13.28 10.46 8.25
CA ALA A 24 -12.16 11.39 8.25
C ALA A 24 -11.35 11.32 9.55
N THR A 25 -12.00 11.12 10.71
CA THR A 25 -11.30 10.99 12.00
C THR A 25 -10.53 9.67 12.08
N ILE A 26 -11.10 8.55 11.62
CA ILE A 26 -10.41 7.26 11.57
C ILE A 26 -9.16 7.36 10.68
N PHE A 27 -9.29 7.90 9.47
CA PHE A 27 -8.17 8.05 8.54
C PHE A 27 -7.12 9.04 9.03
N TRP A 28 -7.53 10.08 9.75
CA TRP A 28 -6.61 11.02 10.39
C TRP A 28 -5.76 10.34 11.47
N LEU A 29 -6.37 9.51 12.32
CA LEU A 29 -5.65 8.72 13.34
C LEU A 29 -4.72 7.69 12.70
N ILE A 30 -5.19 6.97 11.68
CA ILE A 30 -4.36 5.99 10.93
C ILE A 30 -3.19 6.70 10.25
N GLY A 31 -3.42 7.83 9.58
CA GLY A 31 -2.39 8.63 8.94
C GLY A 31 -1.34 9.13 9.93
N GLY A 32 -1.77 9.61 11.09
CA GLY A 32 -0.87 10.03 12.18
C GLY A 32 -0.03 8.87 12.73
N PHE A 33 -0.63 7.68 12.89
CA PHE A 33 0.07 6.48 13.33
C PHE A 33 1.12 6.00 12.30
N ILE A 34 0.74 5.94 11.03
CA ILE A 34 1.66 5.56 9.93
C ILE A 34 2.81 6.56 9.81
N LEU A 35 2.51 7.87 9.94
CA LEU A 35 3.53 8.92 9.93
C LEU A 35 4.51 8.76 11.11
N ALA A 36 4.02 8.46 12.31
CA ALA A 36 4.86 8.21 13.48
C ALA A 36 5.80 7.00 13.28
N ILE A 37 5.28 5.89 12.74
CA ILE A 37 6.09 4.71 12.40
C ILE A 37 7.13 5.06 11.33
N GLY A 38 6.74 5.77 10.28
CA GLY A 38 7.65 6.17 9.20
C GLY A 38 8.81 7.03 9.70
N ILE A 39 8.52 8.04 10.54
CA ILE A 39 9.54 8.90 11.15
C ILE A 39 10.45 8.08 12.06
N TYR A 40 9.89 7.20 12.89
CA TYR A 40 10.69 6.33 13.77
C TYR A 40 11.65 5.44 12.97
N ALA A 41 11.15 4.77 11.93
CA ALA A 41 11.97 3.91 11.06
C ALA A 41 13.07 4.70 10.31
N GLU A 42 12.79 5.92 9.86
CA GLU A 42 13.78 6.78 9.23
C GLU A 42 14.89 7.21 10.19
N VAL A 43 14.53 7.60 11.42
CA VAL A 43 15.49 7.98 12.46
C VAL A 43 16.40 6.82 12.81
N GLU A 44 15.84 5.61 12.95
CA GLU A 44 16.63 4.41 13.21
C GLU A 44 17.58 4.12 12.03
N ARG A 45 17.09 4.18 10.78
CA ARG A 45 17.95 3.98 9.60
C ARG A 45 19.13 4.95 9.57
N GLN A 46 18.91 6.24 9.89
CA GLN A 46 19.97 7.25 9.92
C GLN A 46 20.99 7.02 11.05
N ARG A 47 20.55 6.48 12.21
CA ARG A 47 21.42 6.16 13.35
C ARG A 47 22.44 5.08 13.02
N TYR A 48 22.06 4.05 12.28
CA TYR A 48 22.93 2.90 11.96
C TYR A 48 23.69 3.03 10.63
N LYS A 49 23.62 4.19 9.97
CA LYS A 49 24.28 4.48 8.67
C LYS A 49 24.05 3.38 7.62
N THR A 50 22.87 2.76 7.66
CA THR A 50 22.49 1.72 6.71
C THR A 50 22.14 2.39 5.39
N LEU A 51 23.10 2.36 4.46
CA LEU A 51 22.99 2.69 3.03
C LEU A 51 22.79 4.18 2.65
N GLU A 52 23.79 4.73 1.94
CA GLU A 52 23.64 5.91 1.07
C GLU A 52 22.81 5.53 -0.18
N GLY A 53 21.49 5.41 -0.01
CA GLY A 53 20.55 5.07 -1.08
C GLY A 53 19.33 5.98 -1.04
N VAL A 54 19.34 7.05 -1.84
CA VAL A 54 18.50 8.24 -1.61
C VAL A 54 17.00 8.09 -1.96
N PHE A 55 16.49 7.01 -2.56
CA PHE A 55 15.13 7.10 -3.13
C PHE A 55 14.11 5.96 -2.94
N LEU A 56 14.43 4.83 -2.30
CA LEU A 56 13.47 3.70 -2.24
C LEU A 56 13.48 2.94 -0.91
N ALA A 57 13.78 3.62 0.19
CA ALA A 57 13.59 3.03 1.52
C ALA A 57 12.08 2.95 1.85
N PRO A 58 11.57 1.79 2.31
CA PRO A 58 10.17 1.65 2.73
C PRO A 58 9.71 2.72 3.71
N ALA A 59 10.60 3.18 4.60
CA ALA A 59 10.32 4.25 5.57
C ALA A 59 9.93 5.59 4.90
N ILE A 60 10.61 6.00 3.83
CA ILE A 60 10.30 7.25 3.11
C ILE A 60 8.90 7.17 2.48
N ILE A 61 8.56 6.02 1.91
CA ILE A 61 7.22 5.79 1.33
C ILE A 61 6.15 5.88 2.43
N LEU A 62 6.39 5.29 3.60
CA LEU A 62 5.48 5.39 4.75
C LEU A 62 5.31 6.83 5.23
N ILE A 63 6.39 7.63 5.27
CA ILE A 63 6.31 9.05 5.64
C ILE A 63 5.46 9.82 4.63
N VAL A 64 5.74 9.69 3.33
CA VAL A 64 4.98 10.41 2.28
C VAL A 64 3.51 10.04 2.32
N LEU A 65 3.19 8.74 2.38
CA LEU A 65 1.81 8.26 2.50
C LEU A 65 1.14 8.78 3.78
N GLY A 66 1.84 8.69 4.93
CA GLY A 66 1.34 9.16 6.22
C GLY A 66 1.03 10.66 6.24
N VAL A 67 1.91 11.50 5.69
CA VAL A 67 1.70 12.96 5.58
C VAL A 67 0.49 13.27 4.71
N VAL A 68 0.39 12.67 3.52
CA VAL A 68 -0.74 12.90 2.60
C VAL A 68 -2.05 12.48 3.27
N MET A 69 -2.12 11.27 3.83
CA MET A 69 -3.32 10.79 4.53
C MET A 69 -3.69 11.69 5.70
N PHE A 70 -2.73 12.13 6.51
CA PHE A 70 -2.97 13.00 7.66
C PHE A 70 -3.54 14.36 7.23
N ILE A 71 -2.95 15.01 6.23
CA ILE A 71 -3.39 16.34 5.75
C ILE A 71 -4.79 16.25 5.14
N VAL A 72 -5.02 15.30 4.23
CA VAL A 72 -6.31 15.15 3.54
C VAL A 72 -7.42 14.85 4.55
N SER A 73 -7.16 13.97 5.50
CA SER A 73 -8.15 13.60 6.53
C SER A 73 -8.40 14.73 7.52
N PHE A 74 -7.36 15.50 7.89
CA PHE A 74 -7.51 16.68 8.73
C PHE A 74 -8.40 17.74 8.08
N ILE A 75 -8.19 18.01 6.78
CA ILE A 75 -9.07 18.89 6.00
C ILE A 75 -10.50 18.35 6.01
N GLY A 76 -10.70 17.03 5.87
CA GLY A 76 -12.02 16.39 5.96
C GLY A 76 -12.71 16.58 7.31
N VAL A 77 -11.99 16.43 8.42
CA VAL A 77 -12.52 16.68 9.76
C VAL A 77 -12.93 18.15 9.91
N LEU A 78 -12.08 19.09 9.49
CA LEU A 78 -12.39 20.52 9.56
C LEU A 78 -13.57 20.89 8.65
N ALA A 79 -13.64 20.33 7.44
CA ALA A 79 -14.73 20.52 6.49
C ALA A 79 -16.07 20.00 7.01
N SER A 80 -16.05 18.90 7.76
CA SER A 80 -17.27 18.34 8.35
C SER A 80 -17.70 19.06 9.63
N LEU A 81 -16.76 19.65 10.38
CA LEU A 81 -17.07 20.38 11.62
C LEU A 81 -17.52 21.82 11.34
N ARG A 82 -16.92 22.49 10.36
CA ARG A 82 -17.32 23.84 9.97
C ARG A 82 -18.36 23.77 8.87
N ASP A 83 -19.50 24.41 9.09
CA ASP A 83 -20.52 24.63 8.06
C ASP A 83 -20.07 25.70 7.05
N ASN A 84 -18.88 25.52 6.46
CA ASN A 84 -18.29 26.42 5.46
C ASN A 84 -18.17 25.70 4.12
N LEU A 85 -18.97 26.17 3.15
CA LEU A 85 -19.01 25.67 1.77
C LEU A 85 -17.63 25.67 1.09
N MET A 86 -16.79 26.67 1.36
CA MET A 86 -15.46 26.76 0.75
C MET A 86 -14.56 25.62 1.23
N LEU A 87 -14.65 25.25 2.51
CA LEU A 87 -13.81 24.20 3.09
C LEU A 87 -14.25 22.81 2.60
N LEU A 88 -15.57 22.59 2.45
CA LEU A 88 -16.11 21.40 1.83
C LEU A 88 -15.68 21.28 0.36
N LYS A 89 -15.71 22.38 -0.41
CA LYS A 89 -15.20 22.40 -1.79
C LYS A 89 -13.71 22.03 -1.85
N VAL A 90 -12.88 22.60 -0.97
CA VAL A 90 -11.44 22.27 -0.89
C VAL A 90 -11.26 20.78 -0.63
N PHE A 91 -11.98 20.20 0.34
CA PHE A 91 -11.92 18.77 0.62
C PHE A 91 -12.27 17.91 -0.60
N LEU A 92 -13.36 18.24 -1.31
CA LEU A 92 -13.78 17.52 -2.52
C LEU A 92 -12.76 17.65 -3.67
N TYR A 93 -12.19 18.84 -3.89
CA TYR A 93 -11.15 19.02 -4.90
C TYR A 93 -9.89 18.23 -4.56
N THR A 94 -9.48 18.20 -3.29
CA THR A 94 -8.33 17.41 -2.84
C THR A 94 -8.56 15.91 -3.07
N LEU A 95 -9.73 15.37 -2.71
CA LEU A 95 -10.07 13.97 -3.00
C LEU A 95 -10.07 13.65 -4.50
N THR A 96 -10.59 14.57 -5.33
CA THR A 96 -10.59 14.41 -6.79
C THR A 96 -9.17 14.35 -7.35
N VAL A 97 -8.27 15.20 -6.86
CA VAL A 97 -6.86 15.19 -7.27
C VAL A 97 -6.18 13.89 -6.83
N CYS A 98 -6.43 13.42 -5.59
CA CYS A 98 -5.91 12.13 -5.12
C CYS A 98 -6.37 10.98 -6.01
N LEU A 99 -7.66 10.91 -6.35
CA LEU A 99 -8.21 9.88 -7.22
C LEU A 99 -7.55 9.89 -8.61
N ILE A 100 -7.33 11.07 -9.19
CA ILE A 100 -6.63 11.19 -10.49
C ILE A 100 -5.19 10.67 -10.37
N LEU A 101 -4.47 11.03 -9.30
CA LEU A 101 -3.10 10.55 -9.07
C LEU A 101 -3.04 9.03 -8.85
N GLU A 102 -4.00 8.47 -8.11
CA GLU A 102 -4.11 7.02 -7.89
C GLU A 102 -4.38 6.27 -9.20
N LEU A 103 -5.31 6.75 -10.03
CA LEU A 103 -5.60 6.17 -11.34
C LEU A 103 -4.41 6.27 -12.29
N LEU A 104 -3.76 7.44 -12.36
CA LEU A 104 -2.55 7.62 -13.17
C LEU A 104 -1.41 6.71 -12.69
N GLY A 105 -1.19 6.63 -11.38
CA GLY A 105 -0.19 5.73 -10.79
C GLY A 105 -0.48 4.26 -11.10
N GLY A 106 -1.74 3.83 -11.00
CA GLY A 106 -2.17 2.48 -11.36
C GLY A 106 -1.96 2.17 -12.84
N ILE A 107 -2.35 3.09 -13.73
CA ILE A 107 -2.14 2.94 -15.18
C ILE A 107 -0.64 2.86 -15.50
N LEU A 108 0.18 3.74 -14.95
CA LEU A 108 1.64 3.71 -15.15
C LEU A 108 2.25 2.42 -14.63
N ALA A 109 1.84 1.93 -13.45
CA ALA A 109 2.31 0.67 -12.90
C ALA A 109 1.96 -0.53 -13.79
N LEU A 110 0.78 -0.52 -14.44
CA LEU A 110 0.36 -1.56 -15.37
C LEU A 110 1.07 -1.48 -16.72
N VAL A 111 1.18 -0.29 -17.31
CA VAL A 111 1.85 -0.07 -18.60
C VAL A 111 3.33 -0.41 -18.49
N PHE A 112 3.99 0.03 -17.43
CA PHE A 112 5.41 -0.19 -17.18
C PHE A 112 5.67 -1.38 -16.26
N ARG A 113 4.77 -2.38 -16.21
CA ARG A 113 4.88 -3.53 -15.29
C ARG A 113 6.26 -4.20 -15.30
N HIS A 114 6.84 -4.40 -16.49
CA HIS A 114 8.14 -5.05 -16.63
C HIS A 114 9.26 -4.21 -16.00
N GLN A 115 9.26 -2.90 -16.24
CA GLN A 115 10.22 -1.98 -15.65
C GLN A 115 10.04 -1.86 -14.14
N THR A 116 8.80 -1.83 -13.65
CA THR A 116 8.48 -1.81 -12.21
C THR A 116 8.99 -3.07 -11.52
N VAL A 117 8.76 -4.25 -12.11
CA VAL A 117 9.26 -5.53 -11.59
C VAL A 117 10.78 -5.60 -11.63
N ASP A 118 11.42 -5.14 -12.71
CA ASP A 118 12.88 -5.09 -12.79
C ASP A 118 13.48 -4.14 -11.77
N LEU A 119 12.87 -2.97 -11.56
CA LEU A 119 13.29 -2.02 -10.53
C LEU A 119 13.16 -2.63 -9.13
N LEU A 120 12.04 -3.32 -8.86
CA LEU A 120 11.83 -4.04 -7.61
C LEU A 120 12.91 -5.12 -7.39
N ASN A 121 13.15 -5.98 -8.37
CA ASN A 121 14.16 -7.03 -8.27
C ASN A 121 15.58 -6.46 -8.11
N LYS A 122 15.91 -5.35 -8.79
CA LYS A 122 17.18 -4.63 -8.58
C LYS A 122 17.32 -4.13 -7.14
N ASN A 123 16.25 -3.63 -6.54
CA ASN A 123 16.27 -3.18 -5.15
C ASN A 123 16.37 -4.35 -4.16
N ILE A 124 15.65 -5.45 -4.40
CA ILE A 124 15.77 -6.68 -3.61
C ILE A 124 17.21 -7.18 -3.67
N ARG A 125 17.82 -7.22 -4.86
CA ARG A 125 19.21 -7.64 -5.04
C ARG A 125 20.20 -6.73 -4.30
N LYS A 126 19.99 -5.42 -4.29
CA LYS A 126 20.77 -4.48 -3.45
C LYS A 126 20.58 -4.73 -1.96
N GLY A 127 19.36 -5.05 -1.53
CA GLY A 127 19.09 -5.45 -0.14
C GLY A 127 19.80 -6.75 0.23
N ILE A 128 19.80 -7.75 -0.66
CA ILE A 128 20.50 -9.03 -0.47
C ILE A 128 21.99 -8.83 -0.22
N VAL A 129 22.64 -7.88 -0.91
CA VAL A 129 24.06 -7.54 -0.65
C VAL A 129 24.29 -7.20 0.83
N ASN A 130 23.37 -6.45 1.45
CA ASN A 130 23.47 -5.95 2.83
C ASN A 130 22.60 -6.76 3.81
N TYR A 131 22.21 -7.99 3.46
CA TYR A 131 21.24 -8.77 4.23
C TYR A 131 21.63 -9.03 5.69
N TYR A 132 22.92 -9.05 6.03
CA TYR A 132 23.36 -9.21 7.43
C TYR A 132 23.62 -7.88 8.15
N ASP A 133 23.74 -6.78 7.40
CA ASP A 133 23.99 -5.44 7.93
C ASP A 133 22.68 -4.65 8.14
N ASP A 134 21.66 -4.94 7.34
CA ASP A 134 20.33 -4.34 7.42
C ASP A 134 19.33 -5.32 8.06
N LEU A 135 19.10 -5.15 9.37
CA LEU A 135 18.19 -5.99 10.14
C LEU A 135 16.73 -5.86 9.67
N ASP A 136 16.31 -4.70 9.18
CA ASP A 136 14.95 -4.47 8.69
C ASP A 136 14.73 -5.23 7.39
N PHE A 137 15.67 -5.08 6.44
CA PHE A 137 15.63 -5.85 5.20
C PHE A 137 15.67 -7.35 5.48
N LYS A 138 16.53 -7.80 6.41
CA LYS A 138 16.61 -9.20 6.83
C LYS A 138 15.27 -9.73 7.32
N ASN A 139 14.65 -9.03 8.28
CA ASN A 139 13.38 -9.44 8.87
C ASN A 139 12.26 -9.51 7.81
N ILE A 140 12.21 -8.52 6.90
CA ILE A 140 11.24 -8.49 5.80
C ILE A 140 11.50 -9.66 4.84
N MET A 141 12.74 -9.87 4.43
CA MET A 141 13.10 -10.93 3.48
C MET A 141 12.83 -12.31 4.07
N ASP A 142 13.19 -12.54 5.33
CA ASP A 142 12.93 -13.80 6.04
C ASP A 142 11.42 -14.06 6.15
N PHE A 143 10.64 -13.03 6.49
CA PHE A 143 9.19 -13.12 6.52
C PHE A 143 8.62 -13.45 5.15
N VAL A 144 9.04 -12.75 4.09
CA VAL A 144 8.54 -12.95 2.73
C VAL A 144 8.87 -14.36 2.24
N GLN A 145 10.11 -14.82 2.43
CA GLN A 145 10.54 -16.15 1.99
C GLN A 145 9.75 -17.28 2.67
N ARG A 146 9.54 -17.19 3.98
CA ARG A 146 8.72 -18.17 4.71
C ARG A 146 7.24 -18.08 4.36
N LYS A 147 6.69 -16.85 4.36
CA LYS A 147 5.25 -16.62 4.17
C LYS A 147 4.80 -17.02 2.76
N PHE A 148 5.60 -16.69 1.75
CA PHE A 148 5.28 -16.91 0.34
C PHE A 148 6.02 -18.11 -0.26
N LYS A 149 6.79 -18.86 0.53
CA LYS A 149 7.45 -20.10 0.12
C LYS A 149 8.31 -19.90 -1.14
N CYS A 150 9.24 -18.97 -1.04
CA CYS A 150 10.05 -18.47 -2.15
C CYS A 150 11.50 -18.20 -1.70
N CYS A 151 12.41 -18.00 -2.65
CA CYS A 151 13.80 -17.67 -2.37
C CYS A 151 14.36 -16.64 -3.35
N GLY A 152 15.15 -15.70 -2.82
CA GLY A 152 15.65 -14.55 -3.59
C GLY A 152 14.55 -13.60 -4.05
N GLY A 153 14.86 -12.69 -4.97
CA GLY A 153 13.88 -11.76 -5.54
C GLY A 153 13.20 -12.36 -6.78
N GLN A 154 14.00 -12.57 -7.82
CA GLN A 154 13.61 -13.21 -9.07
C GLN A 154 13.92 -14.71 -9.06
N GLU A 155 15.02 -15.11 -8.43
CA GLU A 155 15.41 -16.51 -8.30
C GLU A 155 16.33 -16.77 -7.10
N TYR A 156 16.47 -18.04 -6.72
CA TYR A 156 17.35 -18.44 -5.61
C TYR A 156 18.84 -18.06 -5.84
N LYS A 157 19.26 -17.87 -7.10
CA LYS A 157 20.63 -17.43 -7.44
C LYS A 157 20.91 -15.96 -7.12
N ASP A 158 19.88 -15.18 -6.80
CA ASP A 158 20.09 -13.79 -6.36
C ASP A 158 21.00 -13.70 -5.12
N TRP A 159 21.15 -14.79 -4.35
CA TRP A 159 22.06 -14.88 -3.22
C TRP A 159 23.55 -14.88 -3.58
N GLU A 160 23.93 -15.10 -4.85
CA GLU A 160 25.32 -15.07 -5.32
C GLU A 160 26.01 -13.72 -5.11
N VAL A 161 25.25 -12.62 -5.00
CA VAL A 161 25.82 -11.27 -4.76
C VAL A 161 26.12 -10.98 -3.30
N ASN A 162 25.63 -11.79 -2.37
CA ASN A 162 25.88 -11.57 -0.95
C ASN A 162 27.27 -12.11 -0.58
N MET A 163 28.02 -11.34 0.22
CA MET A 163 29.41 -11.65 0.57
C MET A 163 29.60 -12.97 1.35
N TYR A 164 28.56 -13.47 2.03
CA TYR A 164 28.60 -14.71 2.80
C TYR A 164 28.07 -15.92 2.02
N HIS A 165 27.22 -15.67 1.02
CA HIS A 165 26.53 -16.71 0.26
C HIS A 165 27.14 -16.99 -1.12
N ASN A 166 27.93 -16.07 -1.66
CA ASN A 166 28.73 -16.30 -2.86
C ASN A 166 29.59 -17.58 -2.71
N CYS A 167 29.76 -18.35 -3.79
CA CYS A 167 30.56 -19.57 -3.79
C CYS A 167 32.06 -19.32 -3.53
N THR A 168 32.55 -18.10 -3.72
CA THR A 168 33.92 -17.71 -3.35
C THR A 168 34.06 -17.29 -1.88
N ALA A 169 32.95 -17.21 -1.13
CA ALA A 169 32.97 -16.75 0.25
C ALA A 169 33.69 -17.75 1.16
N PRO A 170 34.42 -17.29 2.20
CA PRO A 170 34.90 -18.17 3.23
C PRO A 170 33.76 -18.56 4.18
N GLY A 171 33.68 -19.84 4.55
CA GLY A 171 32.84 -20.31 5.64
C GLY A 171 31.67 -21.23 5.22
N PRO A 172 30.82 -21.62 6.18
CA PRO A 172 29.81 -22.65 5.99
C PRO A 172 28.59 -22.17 5.20
N LEU A 173 28.40 -20.86 5.00
CA LEU A 173 27.28 -20.29 4.23
C LEU A 173 27.60 -20.16 2.74
N ALA A 174 28.87 -20.37 2.36
CA ALA A 174 29.35 -20.21 1.01
C ALA A 174 28.61 -21.12 0.03
N CYS A 175 28.34 -20.57 -1.15
CA CYS A 175 27.58 -21.21 -2.21
C CYS A 175 26.18 -21.67 -1.79
N GLY A 176 25.60 -20.97 -0.82
CA GLY A 176 24.35 -21.35 -0.19
C GLY A 176 23.28 -20.25 -0.23
N VAL A 177 22.12 -20.58 0.32
CA VAL A 177 21.02 -19.63 0.56
C VAL A 177 20.64 -19.66 2.04
N PRO A 178 19.98 -18.63 2.58
CA PRO A 178 19.49 -18.66 3.95
C PRO A 178 18.49 -19.79 4.18
N TYR A 179 18.42 -20.25 5.43
CA TYR A 179 17.53 -21.33 5.84
C TYR A 179 16.03 -21.02 5.64
N THR A 180 15.65 -19.75 5.52
CA THR A 180 14.29 -19.31 5.18
C THR A 180 13.85 -19.72 3.78
N CYS A 181 14.79 -20.07 2.90
CA CYS A 181 14.51 -20.67 1.59
C CYS A 181 14.27 -22.19 1.66
N CYS A 182 14.52 -22.83 2.80
CA CYS A 182 14.35 -24.28 2.97
C CYS A 182 12.89 -24.68 2.85
N LEU A 183 12.64 -25.84 2.24
CA LEU A 183 11.33 -26.47 2.37
C LEU A 183 11.07 -26.79 3.84
N GLU A 184 9.90 -26.38 4.32
CA GLU A 184 9.41 -26.82 5.62
C GLU A 184 8.80 -28.21 5.42
N ASN A 185 9.47 -29.22 5.95
CA ASN A 185 8.90 -30.57 6.03
C ASN A 185 7.72 -30.58 7.02
N LYS A 186 6.98 -31.69 7.06
CA LYS A 186 5.70 -31.91 7.77
C LYS A 186 5.61 -31.21 9.14
N PRO A 187 4.40 -30.85 9.61
CA PRO A 187 4.23 -30.29 10.94
C PRO A 187 4.86 -31.23 11.99
N ASN A 188 5.76 -30.69 12.82
CA ASN A 188 6.56 -31.34 13.88
C ASN A 188 7.96 -31.85 13.50
N GLU A 189 8.46 -31.59 12.29
CA GLU A 189 9.85 -31.88 11.92
C GLU A 189 10.74 -30.64 12.13
N VAL A 190 11.92 -30.82 12.73
CA VAL A 190 12.89 -29.73 12.90
C VAL A 190 13.43 -29.35 11.52
N THR A 191 13.16 -28.12 11.06
CA THR A 191 13.67 -27.63 9.79
C THR A 191 15.19 -27.71 9.76
N ASN A 192 15.74 -28.40 8.76
CA ASN A 192 17.18 -28.50 8.57
C ASN A 192 17.73 -27.12 8.18
N THR A 193 18.37 -26.44 9.14
CA THR A 193 18.96 -25.11 8.91
C THR A 193 20.15 -25.12 7.95
N LEU A 194 20.70 -26.30 7.65
CA LEU A 194 21.78 -26.51 6.68
C LEU A 194 21.27 -26.92 5.29
N CYS A 195 19.95 -26.93 5.03
CA CYS A 195 19.43 -27.34 3.72
C CYS A 195 19.97 -26.47 2.57
N GLY A 196 20.28 -25.20 2.86
CA GLY A 196 20.78 -24.22 1.90
C GLY A 196 22.26 -24.38 1.58
N TYR A 197 22.97 -25.36 2.14
CA TYR A 197 24.40 -25.56 1.92
C TYR A 197 24.71 -26.05 0.49
N LYS A 198 25.62 -25.34 -0.21
CA LYS A 198 26.08 -25.65 -1.58
C LYS A 198 24.94 -25.87 -2.59
N VAL A 199 23.84 -25.14 -2.43
CA VAL A 199 22.72 -25.23 -3.37
C VAL A 199 22.96 -24.44 -4.65
N LEU A 200 23.81 -23.40 -4.61
CA LEU A 200 24.08 -22.58 -5.80
C LEU A 200 24.91 -23.34 -6.85
N ASP A 201 25.68 -24.36 -6.44
CA ASP A 201 26.43 -25.27 -7.33
C ASP A 201 25.57 -26.37 -7.96
N LYS A 202 24.32 -26.56 -7.51
CA LYS A 202 23.48 -27.68 -7.93
C LYS A 202 22.54 -27.29 -9.07
N GLU A 203 22.17 -28.27 -9.87
CA GLU A 203 21.16 -28.06 -10.91
C GLU A 203 19.77 -27.87 -10.28
N ARG A 204 18.94 -27.08 -10.96
CA ARG A 204 17.58 -26.74 -10.51
C ARG A 204 16.71 -27.98 -10.24
N LEU A 205 16.93 -29.07 -10.99
CA LEU A 205 16.17 -30.33 -10.85
C LEU A 205 16.43 -31.01 -9.51
N ASP A 206 17.68 -30.99 -9.03
CA ASP A 206 18.07 -31.61 -7.75
C ASP A 206 17.55 -30.82 -6.54
N LEU A 207 17.22 -29.54 -6.75
CA LEU A 207 16.81 -28.61 -5.69
C LEU A 207 15.31 -28.56 -5.44
N GLN A 208 14.48 -29.15 -6.32
CA GLN A 208 13.02 -29.04 -6.26
C GLN A 208 12.43 -29.52 -4.93
N ASN A 209 13.07 -30.48 -4.28
CA ASN A 209 12.66 -31.08 -3.02
C ASN A 209 13.54 -30.66 -1.82
N VAL A 210 14.33 -29.59 -1.97
CA VAL A 210 15.25 -29.11 -0.92
C VAL A 210 14.95 -27.66 -0.54
N ILE A 211 14.77 -26.79 -1.54
CA ILE A 211 14.52 -25.36 -1.34
C ILE A 211 13.35 -24.85 -2.21
N TYR A 212 12.79 -23.72 -1.82
CA TYR A 212 11.89 -22.96 -2.68
C TYR A 212 12.68 -22.28 -3.81
N ILE A 213 12.75 -22.90 -4.98
CA ILE A 213 13.51 -22.36 -6.13
C ILE A 213 12.89 -21.11 -6.79
N ARG A 214 11.63 -20.80 -6.47
CA ARG A 214 10.86 -19.73 -7.09
C ARG A 214 11.22 -18.38 -6.46
N GLY A 215 11.39 -17.35 -7.28
CA GLY A 215 11.56 -15.97 -6.82
C GLY A 215 10.37 -15.44 -6.01
N CYS A 216 10.66 -14.64 -5.00
CA CYS A 216 9.64 -14.05 -4.15
C CYS A 216 8.75 -13.03 -4.84
N THR A 217 9.27 -12.29 -5.81
CA THR A 217 8.48 -11.31 -6.58
C THR A 217 7.32 -12.02 -7.28
N ASP A 218 7.59 -13.10 -8.00
CA ASP A 218 6.55 -13.88 -8.68
C ASP A 218 5.63 -14.63 -7.71
N ALA A 219 6.13 -15.09 -6.57
CA ALA A 219 5.32 -15.78 -5.56
C ALA A 219 4.29 -14.84 -4.92
N VAL A 220 4.71 -13.61 -4.62
CA VAL A 220 3.84 -12.55 -4.09
C VAL A 220 2.77 -12.16 -5.12
N PHE A 221 3.13 -12.01 -6.40
CA PHE A 221 2.14 -11.74 -7.45
C PHE A 221 1.09 -12.83 -7.58
N ILE A 222 1.50 -14.12 -7.55
CA ILE A 222 0.52 -15.20 -7.58
C ILE A 222 -0.37 -15.18 -6.35
N TRP A 223 0.20 -14.95 -5.16
CA TRP A 223 -0.62 -14.84 -3.96
C TRP A 223 -1.66 -13.72 -4.08
N PHE A 224 -1.32 -12.57 -4.66
CA PHE A 224 -2.28 -11.50 -4.91
C PHE A 224 -3.41 -11.91 -5.86
N MET A 225 -3.08 -12.64 -6.93
CA MET A 225 -4.07 -13.13 -7.88
C MET A 225 -4.99 -14.19 -7.26
N ASP A 226 -4.45 -15.09 -6.44
CA ASP A 226 -5.22 -16.11 -5.73
C ASP A 226 -6.12 -15.47 -4.65
N ASN A 227 -5.69 -14.34 -4.08
CA ASN A 227 -6.40 -13.60 -3.05
C ASN A 227 -7.08 -12.33 -3.59
N TYR A 228 -7.44 -12.30 -4.89
CA TYR A 228 -7.99 -11.12 -5.53
C TYR A 228 -9.25 -10.56 -4.84
N LYS A 229 -10.03 -11.39 -4.14
CA LYS A 229 -11.21 -10.97 -3.37
C LYS A 229 -10.85 -10.02 -2.23
N ILE A 230 -9.78 -10.32 -1.49
CA ILE A 230 -9.29 -9.48 -0.39
C ILE A 230 -8.78 -8.16 -0.97
N MET A 231 -8.00 -8.24 -2.04
CA MET A 231 -7.47 -7.05 -2.73
C MET A 231 -8.61 -6.16 -3.27
N ALA A 232 -9.60 -6.74 -3.94
CA ALA A 232 -10.76 -6.01 -4.43
C ALA A 232 -11.55 -5.34 -3.28
N GLY A 233 -11.70 -6.02 -2.15
CA GLY A 233 -12.32 -5.44 -0.95
C GLY A 233 -11.55 -4.24 -0.40
N LEU A 234 -10.22 -4.33 -0.31
CA LEU A 234 -9.36 -3.22 0.12
C LEU A 234 -9.43 -2.03 -0.85
N LEU A 235 -9.32 -2.30 -2.16
CA LEU A 235 -9.42 -1.27 -3.20
C LEU A 235 -10.78 -0.58 -3.17
N LEU A 236 -11.87 -1.33 -3.02
CA LEU A 236 -13.20 -0.75 -2.87
C LEU A 236 -13.30 0.09 -1.60
N GLY A 237 -12.75 -0.37 -0.47
CA GLY A 237 -12.75 0.41 0.77
C GLY A 237 -12.00 1.74 0.66
N ILE A 238 -10.94 1.80 -0.14
CA ILE A 238 -10.14 3.01 -0.37
C ILE A 238 -10.79 3.94 -1.42
N LEU A 239 -11.25 3.37 -2.54
CA LEU A 239 -11.74 4.14 -3.69
C LEU A 239 -13.20 4.55 -3.55
N PHE A 240 -14.05 3.75 -2.89
CA PHE A 240 -15.47 4.05 -2.76
C PHE A 240 -15.73 5.40 -2.10
N PRO A 241 -15.05 5.76 -0.98
CA PRO A 241 -15.20 7.08 -0.36
C PRO A 241 -14.69 8.24 -1.22
N GLN A 242 -13.77 7.97 -2.17
CA GLN A 242 -13.26 8.98 -3.11
C GLN A 242 -14.15 9.12 -4.36
N TRP A 243 -14.88 8.05 -4.73
CA TRP A 243 -15.71 7.98 -5.94
C TRP A 243 -17.01 8.79 -5.83
N GLU A 244 -17.39 9.24 -4.64
CA GLU A 244 -18.48 10.22 -4.45
C GLU A 244 -18.06 11.61 -4.98
N THR A 245 -17.85 11.70 -6.29
CA THR A 245 -17.47 12.91 -7.00
C THR A 245 -18.70 13.80 -7.20
N PRO A 246 -18.56 15.13 -7.11
CA PRO A 246 -19.64 16.05 -7.46
C PRO A 246 -19.92 15.98 -8.98
N PRO A 247 -21.18 16.16 -9.43
CA PRO A 247 -21.50 16.24 -10.84
C PRO A 247 -20.84 17.48 -11.48
N PRO A 248 -20.56 17.43 -12.79
CA PRO A 248 -20.00 18.56 -13.52
C PRO A 248 -20.94 19.78 -13.49
N PRO A 249 -20.41 21.00 -13.60
CA PRO A 249 -21.22 22.20 -13.73
C PRO A 249 -21.76 22.32 -15.16
N SER A 250 -22.74 21.49 -15.52
CA SER A 250 -23.53 21.74 -16.73
C SER A 250 -24.92 21.11 -16.65
N SER A 251 -25.89 21.96 -16.95
CA SER A 251 -27.33 21.73 -17.01
C SER A 251 -27.74 20.55 -17.89
N THR A 252 -28.08 19.41 -17.30
CA THR A 252 -29.04 18.44 -17.89
C THR A 252 -29.68 17.61 -16.77
N PRO A 253 -31.00 17.37 -16.79
CA PRO A 253 -31.67 16.53 -15.80
C PRO A 253 -31.71 15.06 -16.25
N LEU A 254 -31.71 14.17 -15.25
CA LEU A 254 -31.98 12.73 -15.28
C LEU A 254 -30.93 11.82 -15.92
N LEU A 255 -30.17 11.11 -15.07
CA LEU A 255 -30.27 9.65 -14.91
C LEU A 255 -29.66 9.22 -13.56
N CYS A 256 -30.33 8.27 -12.92
CA CYS A 256 -30.19 7.83 -11.53
C CYS A 256 -28.75 7.57 -11.03
N TYR A 257 -28.31 8.35 -10.04
CA TYR A 257 -27.45 7.87 -8.94
C TYR A 257 -27.98 8.45 -7.61
N PRO A 258 -28.66 7.64 -6.77
CA PRO A 258 -29.35 8.16 -5.58
C PRO A 258 -28.41 8.59 -4.44
N TYR A 259 -27.13 8.22 -4.46
CA TYR A 259 -26.19 8.51 -3.36
C TYR A 259 -25.45 9.85 -3.52
N VAL A 260 -25.03 10.21 -4.75
CA VAL A 260 -24.25 11.42 -5.02
C VAL A 260 -25.11 12.69 -5.06
N TYR A 261 -26.37 12.58 -5.49
CA TYR A 261 -27.31 13.71 -5.50
C TYR A 261 -27.65 14.24 -4.10
N TYR A 262 -27.57 13.39 -3.07
CA TYR A 262 -27.94 13.73 -1.70
C TYR A 262 -26.90 14.63 -1.02
N VAL A 263 -25.61 14.44 -1.30
CA VAL A 263 -24.53 15.23 -0.67
C VAL A 263 -24.56 16.72 -1.10
N LEU A 264 -25.04 17.01 -2.31
CA LEU A 264 -25.10 18.38 -2.85
C LEU A 264 -26.44 19.08 -2.68
N GLN A 265 -27.57 18.37 -2.53
CA GLN A 265 -28.86 19.02 -2.29
C GLN A 265 -29.06 19.48 -0.84
N VAL A 266 -28.36 18.87 0.13
CA VAL A 266 -28.50 19.26 1.54
C VAL A 266 -27.41 20.22 2.03
N VAL A 267 -26.44 20.52 1.18
CA VAL A 267 -25.56 21.68 1.35
C VAL A 267 -26.25 22.86 0.64
N PRO A 268 -26.83 23.83 1.38
CA PRO A 268 -27.65 24.86 0.75
C PRO A 268 -26.78 25.76 -0.13
N LEU A 269 -26.88 25.60 -1.45
CA LEU A 269 -26.70 26.68 -2.42
C LEU A 269 -27.91 27.63 -2.39
N ARG A 270 -28.60 27.74 -1.25
CA ARG A 270 -29.78 28.58 -1.06
C ARG A 270 -29.40 29.84 -0.30
N ASP A 271 -28.36 30.53 -0.75
CA ASP A 271 -28.01 31.90 -0.35
C ASP A 271 -27.36 32.67 -1.52
N ILE A 272 -27.82 32.43 -2.76
CA ILE A 272 -27.75 33.48 -3.78
C ILE A 272 -29.08 34.21 -3.69
N PRO A 273 -29.14 35.44 -3.17
CA PRO A 273 -30.32 36.26 -3.30
C PRO A 273 -30.42 36.64 -4.79
N THR A 274 -31.19 35.88 -5.56
CA THR A 274 -31.80 36.44 -6.76
C THR A 274 -32.80 37.48 -6.28
N PRO A 275 -32.62 38.79 -6.59
CA PRO A 275 -33.66 39.77 -6.33
C PRO A 275 -34.89 39.35 -7.14
N CYS A 276 -36.01 39.16 -6.46
CA CYS A 276 -37.31 39.06 -7.11
C CYS A 276 -37.59 40.39 -7.82
N LEU A 277 -37.76 40.31 -9.13
CA LEU A 277 -38.47 41.26 -9.97
C LEU A 277 -39.40 40.44 -10.87
#